data_AF-A0P0Q4-F1
#
_entry.id   AF-A0P0Q4-F1
#
_cell.length_a   1.000
_cell.length_b   1.000
_cell.length_c   1.000
_cell.angle_alpha   90.00
_cell.angle_beta   90.00
_cell.angle_gamma   90.00
#
_symmetry.space_group_name_H-M   'P 1'
#
loop_
_entity.id
_entity.type
_entity.pdbx_description
1 polymer ?
#
loop_
_entity_poly.entity_id
_entity_poly.type
_entity_poly.pdbx_seq_one_letter_code
_entity_poly.pdbx_strand_id
1 'polypeptide(L)'
;MLAKVERLISRLELVLDQIDALERERDAVAEATAPDGAGKMIQQLCSLRGIGVQSATVLVREAFVRRFANGNGRDRDLEKPGQPSVRRHR
;
A
#
# COMPACT_ATOMS: atom_id res chain seq x y z
N MET A 1 44.40 13.87 -5.52
CA MET A 1 43.15 14.20 -4.79
C MET A 1 41.96 14.33 -5.74
N LEU A 2 42.09 15.06 -6.87
CA LEU A 2 41.02 15.20 -7.87
C LEU A 2 40.48 13.87 -8.43
N ALA A 3 41.35 12.94 -8.85
CA ALA A 3 40.92 11.64 -9.40
C ALA A 3 40.02 10.79 -8.47
N LYS A 4 40.15 10.98 -7.15
CA LYS A 4 39.27 10.29 -6.18
C LYS A 4 37.89 10.93 -6.11
N VAL A 5 37.81 12.25 -6.26
CA VAL A 5 36.56 13.00 -6.28
C VAL A 5 35.78 12.68 -7.55
N GLU A 6 36.43 12.69 -8.71
CA GLU A 6 35.82 12.34 -10.01
C GLU A 6 35.22 10.92 -9.96
N ARG A 7 35.97 9.93 -9.47
CA ARG A 7 35.45 8.56 -9.34
C ARG A 7 34.24 8.46 -8.41
N LEU A 8 34.20 9.27 -7.34
CA LEU A 8 33.06 9.28 -6.42
C LEU A 8 31.84 9.94 -7.05
N ILE A 9 32.02 10.99 -7.85
CA ILE A 9 30.94 11.64 -8.61
C ILE A 9 30.37 10.64 -9.62
N SER A 10 31.21 10.01 -10.44
CA SER A 10 30.73 9.02 -11.42
C SER A 10 30.02 7.83 -10.78
N ARG A 11 30.46 7.41 -9.59
CA ARG A 11 29.75 6.35 -8.85
C ARG A 11 28.40 6.83 -8.31
N LEU A 12 28.31 8.09 -7.88
CA LEU A 12 27.05 8.66 -7.42
C LEU A 12 26.06 8.76 -8.58
N GLU A 13 26.48 9.28 -9.72
CA GLU A 13 25.68 9.36 -10.95
C GLU A 13 25.16 7.98 -11.34
N LEU A 14 26.04 6.97 -11.39
CA LEU A 14 25.63 5.58 -11.68
C LEU A 14 24.57 5.05 -10.70
N VAL A 15 24.74 5.30 -9.40
CA VAL A 15 23.79 4.81 -8.39
C VAL A 15 22.45 5.54 -8.52
N LEU A 16 22.45 6.83 -8.84
CA LEU A 16 21.21 7.57 -9.10
C LEU A 16 20.46 6.99 -10.31
N ASP A 17 21.16 6.73 -11.41
CA ASP A 17 20.55 6.10 -12.60
C ASP A 17 19.95 4.73 -12.29
N GLN A 18 20.63 3.93 -11.46
CA GLN A 18 20.15 2.62 -11.02
C GLN A 18 18.91 2.73 -10.13
N ILE A 19 18.88 3.71 -9.21
CA ILE A 19 17.71 3.98 -8.38
C ILE A 19 16.53 4.36 -9.28
N ASP A 20 16.72 5.31 -10.19
CA ASP A 20 15.67 5.74 -11.12
C ASP A 20 15.12 4.57 -11.95
N ALA A 21 15.97 3.66 -12.41
CA ALA A 21 15.54 2.47 -13.14
C ALA A 21 14.66 1.55 -12.28
N LEU A 22 15.08 1.28 -11.03
CA LEU A 22 14.32 0.48 -10.06
C LEU A 22 12.98 1.12 -9.70
N GLU A 23 12.95 2.44 -9.54
CA GLU A 23 11.72 3.16 -9.23
C GLU A 23 10.71 3.08 -10.37
N ARG A 24 11.15 3.21 -11.63
CA ARG A 24 10.28 3.01 -12.80
C ARG A 24 9.73 1.59 -12.87
N GLU A 25 10.55 0.58 -12.60
CA GLU A 25 10.11 -0.82 -12.60
C GLU A 25 9.07 -1.06 -11.49
N ARG A 26 9.32 -0.56 -10.28
CA ARG A 26 8.37 -0.59 -9.16
C ARG A 26 7.05 0.07 -9.53
N ASP A 27 7.10 1.25 -10.14
CA ASP A 27 5.91 2.01 -10.49
C ASP A 27 5.14 1.32 -11.62
N ALA A 28 5.81 0.71 -12.60
CA ALA A 28 5.19 -0.10 -13.63
C ALA A 28 4.47 -1.34 -13.06
N VAL A 29 5.05 -1.99 -12.05
CA VAL A 29 4.40 -3.09 -11.31
C VAL A 29 3.18 -2.61 -10.54
N ALA A 30 3.19 -1.38 -9.99
CA ALA A 30 2.03 -0.81 -9.30
C ALA A 30 0.87 -0.49 -10.26
N GLU A 31 1.17 -0.11 -11.50
CA GLU A 31 0.17 0.17 -12.54
C GLU A 31 -0.30 -1.08 -13.28
N ALA A 32 0.46 -2.17 -13.25
CA ALA A 32 0.13 -3.42 -13.92
C ALA A 32 -0.75 -4.34 -13.04
N THR A 33 -1.92 -4.73 -13.58
CA THR A 33 -2.95 -5.64 -13.05
C THR A 33 -4.13 -4.92 -12.40
N ALA A 34 -5.35 -5.37 -12.72
CA ALA A 34 -6.55 -4.98 -11.98
C ALA A 34 -6.30 -5.20 -10.48
N PRO A 35 -6.27 -4.14 -9.67
CA PRO A 35 -5.74 -4.25 -8.33
C PRO A 35 -6.61 -5.22 -7.53
N ASP A 36 -5.96 -6.26 -6.99
CA ASP A 36 -6.52 -7.10 -5.95
C ASP A 36 -6.84 -6.24 -4.70
N GLY A 37 -7.38 -6.86 -3.64
CA GLY A 37 -7.69 -6.11 -2.42
C GLY A 37 -6.48 -5.31 -1.88
N ALA A 38 -5.26 -5.84 -2.05
CA ALA A 38 -4.02 -5.20 -1.65
C ALA A 38 -3.66 -4.01 -2.57
N GLY A 39 -3.74 -4.17 -3.88
CA GLY A 39 -3.47 -3.09 -4.84
C GLY A 39 -4.38 -1.88 -4.64
N LYS A 40 -5.66 -2.11 -4.32
CA LYS A 40 -6.60 -1.01 -4.02
C LYS A 40 -6.21 -0.27 -2.75
N MET A 41 -5.81 -1.00 -1.71
CA MET A 41 -5.35 -0.41 -0.45
C MET A 41 -4.05 0.38 -0.65
N ILE A 42 -3.13 -0.11 -1.49
CA ILE A 42 -1.89 0.60 -1.84
C ILE A 42 -2.22 1.92 -2.54
N GLN A 43 -3.08 1.91 -3.56
CA GLN A 43 -3.51 3.14 -4.25
C GLN A 43 -4.19 4.13 -3.29
N GLN A 44 -5.04 3.65 -2.39
CA GLN A 44 -5.67 4.51 -1.37
C GLN A 44 -4.63 5.14 -0.44
N LEU A 45 -3.64 4.37 0.02
CA LEU A 45 -2.57 4.90 0.86
C LEU A 45 -1.69 5.91 0.11
N CYS A 46 -1.38 5.67 -1.17
CA CYS A 46 -0.65 6.63 -2.01
C CYS A 46 -1.40 7.96 -2.19
N SER A 47 -2.72 7.99 -2.05
CA SER A 47 -3.49 9.24 -2.10
C SER A 47 -3.31 10.11 -0.86
N LEU A 48 -2.72 9.58 0.22
CA LEU A 48 -2.46 10.32 1.46
C LEU A 48 -1.17 11.13 1.34
N ARG A 49 -1.23 12.39 1.74
CA ARG A 49 -0.06 13.28 1.73
C ARG A 49 1.09 12.68 2.56
N GLY A 50 2.23 12.48 1.92
CA GLY A 50 3.44 11.96 2.57
C GLY A 50 3.58 10.43 2.55
N ILE A 51 2.66 9.70 1.90
CA ILE A 51 2.79 8.25 1.71
C ILE A 51 3.06 7.96 0.23
N GLY A 52 4.29 7.56 -0.07
CA GLY A 52 4.66 7.09 -1.41
C GLY A 52 4.37 5.60 -1.63
N VAL A 53 4.45 5.15 -2.88
CA VAL A 53 4.18 3.76 -3.32
C VAL A 53 4.94 2.73 -2.50
N GLN A 54 6.20 2.98 -2.13
CA GLN A 54 6.96 2.05 -1.29
C GLN A 54 6.39 1.94 0.12
N SER A 55 6.12 3.07 0.79
CA SER A 55 5.55 3.06 2.14
C SER A 55 4.17 2.38 2.14
N ALA A 56 3.33 2.70 1.16
CA ALA A 56 2.03 2.04 0.97
C ALA A 56 2.17 0.52 0.73
N THR A 57 3.12 0.10 -0.11
CA THR A 57 3.36 -1.31 -0.42
C THR A 57 3.82 -2.09 0.81
N VAL A 58 4.82 -1.58 1.54
CA VAL A 58 5.29 -2.21 2.79
C VAL A 58 4.15 -2.28 3.81
N LEU A 59 3.37 -1.22 3.95
CA LEU A 59 2.24 -1.22 4.87
C LEU A 59 1.24 -2.33 4.52
N VAL A 60 0.84 -2.45 3.25
CA VAL A 60 -0.19 -3.42 2.84
C VAL A 60 0.32 -4.86 2.82
N ARG A 61 1.54 -5.08 2.32
CA ARG A 61 2.06 -6.44 2.11
C ARG A 61 2.75 -7.02 3.36
N GLU A 62 3.33 -6.17 4.20
CA GLU A 62 4.16 -6.61 5.33
C GLU A 62 3.56 -6.19 6.69
N ALA A 63 3.05 -4.95 6.81
CA ALA A 63 2.61 -4.43 8.11
C ALA A 63 1.15 -4.78 8.46
N PHE A 64 0.25 -4.79 7.47
CA PHE A 64 -1.18 -5.08 7.62
C PHE A 64 -1.52 -6.59 7.65
N VAL A 65 -0.51 -7.46 7.77
CA VAL A 65 -0.72 -8.90 8.07
C VAL A 65 -1.40 -9.09 9.44
N ARG A 66 -1.27 -8.11 10.35
CA ARG A 66 -1.96 -8.09 11.64
C ARG A 66 -3.21 -7.20 11.57
N ARG A 67 -4.33 -7.68 12.13
CA ARG A 67 -5.56 -6.91 12.25
C ARG A 67 -5.36 -5.76 13.23
N PHE A 68 -5.48 -4.51 12.77
CA PHE A 68 -5.55 -3.35 13.64
C PHE A 68 -7.01 -3.08 14.01
N ALA A 69 -7.28 -2.86 15.30
CA ALA A 69 -8.58 -2.37 15.73
C ALA A 69 -8.79 -0.97 15.14
N ASN A 70 -9.91 -0.77 14.44
CA ASN A 70 -10.22 0.52 13.88
C ASN A 70 -10.52 1.49 15.04
N GLY A 71 -9.82 2.62 15.11
CA GLY A 71 -9.97 3.59 16.20
C GLY A 71 -11.30 4.36 16.19
N ASN A 72 -12.19 4.11 15.21
CA ASN A 72 -13.56 4.53 15.34
C ASN A 72 -14.27 3.55 16.28
N GLY A 73 -14.46 3.93 17.54
CA GLY A 73 -15.24 3.19 18.52
C GLY A 73 -16.69 2.98 18.08
N ARG A 74 -16.88 2.08 17.12
CA ARG A 74 -18.13 1.47 16.71
C ARG A 74 -17.82 0.02 16.42
N ASP A 75 -17.38 -0.65 17.47
CA ASP A 75 -17.95 -1.95 17.80
C ASP A 75 -19.46 -1.72 18.02
N ARG A 76 -20.18 -1.55 16.90
CA ARG A 76 -21.59 -1.89 16.90
C ARG A 76 -21.55 -3.31 16.42
N ASP A 77 -21.62 -4.21 17.39
CA ASP A 77 -22.47 -5.38 17.32
C ASP A 77 -23.39 -5.26 16.11
N LEU A 78 -23.18 -6.14 15.13
CA LEU A 78 -24.17 -6.44 14.13
C LEU A 78 -25.34 -7.11 14.87
N GLU A 79 -26.08 -6.32 15.62
CA GLU A 79 -27.45 -6.58 15.98
C GLU A 79 -28.19 -6.71 14.66
N LYS A 80 -28.41 -7.95 14.21
CA LYS A 80 -29.26 -8.24 13.06
C LYS A 80 -30.68 -7.87 13.45
N PRO A 81 -31.32 -6.83 12.86
CA PRO A 81 -32.72 -6.58 13.09
C PRO A 81 -33.52 -7.38 12.05
N GLY A 82 -34.33 -8.31 12.54
CA GLY A 82 -35.53 -8.78 11.83
C GLY A 82 -35.34 -9.92 10.83
N GLN A 83 -35.31 -11.15 11.32
CA GLN A 83 -35.96 -12.25 10.60
C GLN A 83 -37.44 -12.27 11.03
N PRO A 84 -38.42 -12.02 10.14
CA PRO A 84 -39.81 -12.22 10.49
C PRO A 84 -40.09 -13.72 10.54
N SER A 85 -40.51 -14.17 11.71
CA SER A 85 -41.05 -15.49 11.98
C SER A 85 -42.22 -15.81 11.05
N VAL A 86 -42.06 -16.82 10.21
CA VAL A 86 -43.16 -17.42 9.43
C VAL A 86 -44.12 -18.10 10.40
N ARG A 87 -45.16 -17.38 10.84
CA ARG A 87 -46.33 -18.02 11.46
C ARG A 87 -47.18 -18.60 10.35
N ARG A 88 -47.02 -19.90 10.13
CA ARG A 88 -48.05 -20.74 9.50
C ARG A 88 -49.33 -20.53 10.29
N HIS A 89 -50.38 -19.99 9.69
CA HIS A 89 -51.75 -20.32 10.07
C HIS A 89 -52.60 -20.45 8.80
N ARG A 90 -53.49 -21.42 8.94
CA ARG A 90 -54.31 -22.12 7.96
C ARG A 90 -55.41 -21.25 7.39
#